data_AF-A0A661LGA0-F1
#
_entry.id   AF-A0A661LGA0-F1
#
_cell.length_a   1.000
_cell.length_b   1.000
_cell.length_c   1.000
_cell.angle_alpha   90.00
_cell.angle_beta   90.00
_cell.angle_gamma   90.00
#
_symmetry.space_group_name_H-M   'P 1'
#
loop_
_entity.id
_entity.type
_entity.pdbx_description
1 polymer ?
#
loop_
_entity_poly.entity_id
_entity_poly.type
_entity_poly.pdbx_seq_one_letter_code
_entity_poly.pdbx_strand_id
1 'polypeptide(L)'
;MTNFSEAKEEVKKAADIVEVIGQYVDLKKRGQNYIGLCPFHSERSPSFTVNQSKQIYHCFGCGRGGDVFTFWMEYHNLDFSQSLKDLAERYNIPLPQKRDLYADRKKVELKEELFKITDLAARYFHSILLKSPNGKAGRDYFSRRHISQETIAQFRLGYALNKWDGLLHYLRSKNCSLDRAAKAGLLVPKGSEEYYDRFRGRIIFPIFDLNRHCIGFGGRILDDSLPKYINTPETPIYHKGYSLYGLDSAFEDIRKRDLAIIVEGYMDMLVLRQHGISNVVASLGTALTSDQIRRLKGYTKNVIVLFDPDDAGRGAALKSFPLFLNEGISAKVAVLPQGEDPDSFVNKHGSDTFKKLLKRAAPIFDFYLDQTLANMGHGIDGQIKALSEVLPVFMDLGQGPTRFLYVHRFAEKSGINEAIIWEELRHHSNTSHLKSRFSETQNTRKYGSDLQFFNLLLHYPENIDTFKDKEWELIVSDPEIIAIIKVIMEKFPSEGNLDRIEEFLDSPVEKEQLRVSLMSQPFYSEESVSQAVSEFEKKIAKVKVSQSIRKASAEGDMEMVNRLIRKKQDLDSR
;
A
#
# COMPACT_ATOMS: atom_id res chain seq x y z
N MET A 1 -18.15 -22.33 -21.35
CA MET A 1 -17.43 -21.85 -20.15
C MET A 1 -15.97 -22.11 -20.43
N THR A 2 -15.19 -21.07 -20.67
CA THR A 2 -13.77 -21.24 -20.99
C THR A 2 -13.04 -21.80 -19.76
N ASN A 3 -12.16 -22.76 -19.92
CA ASN A 3 -11.31 -23.27 -18.83
C ASN A 3 -10.13 -22.30 -18.61
N PHE A 4 -9.56 -22.19 -17.40
CA PHE A 4 -8.35 -21.36 -17.15
C PHE A 4 -7.20 -21.75 -18.08
N SER A 5 -7.15 -23.03 -18.44
CA SER A 5 -6.24 -23.54 -19.47
C SER A 5 -6.52 -22.96 -20.86
N GLU A 6 -7.78 -22.75 -21.23
CA GLU A 6 -8.15 -22.18 -22.54
C GLU A 6 -7.82 -20.68 -22.59
N ALA A 7 -8.13 -19.94 -21.53
CA ALA A 7 -7.81 -18.50 -21.49
C ALA A 7 -6.30 -18.23 -21.43
N LYS A 8 -5.52 -19.11 -20.77
CA LYS A 8 -4.06 -19.08 -20.85
C LYS A 8 -3.58 -19.23 -22.30
N GLU A 9 -4.14 -20.17 -23.05
CA GLU A 9 -3.79 -20.38 -24.46
C GLU A 9 -4.28 -19.25 -25.37
N GLU A 10 -5.43 -18.64 -25.09
CA GLU A 10 -5.90 -17.44 -25.80
C GLU A 10 -4.96 -16.26 -25.57
N VAL A 11 -4.50 -16.05 -24.34
CA VAL A 11 -3.52 -14.99 -24.03
C VAL A 11 -2.21 -15.26 -24.75
N LYS A 12 -1.71 -16.50 -24.77
CA LYS A 12 -0.51 -16.85 -25.54
C LYS A 12 -0.66 -16.61 -27.04
N LYS A 13 -1.87 -16.75 -27.59
CA LYS A 13 -2.13 -16.51 -29.01
C LYS A 13 -2.24 -15.01 -29.34
N ALA A 14 -2.81 -14.21 -28.45
CA ALA A 14 -2.99 -12.78 -28.68
C ALA A 14 -1.74 -11.96 -28.32
N ALA A 15 -1.01 -12.39 -27.30
CA ALA A 15 0.18 -11.71 -26.82
C ALA A 15 1.42 -12.18 -27.58
N ASP A 16 1.68 -11.60 -28.76
CA ASP A 16 2.92 -11.87 -29.49
C ASP A 16 4.12 -11.47 -28.62
N ILE A 17 4.94 -12.46 -28.28
CA ILE A 17 6.09 -12.28 -27.39
C ILE A 17 7.08 -11.21 -27.87
N VAL A 18 7.22 -10.99 -29.19
CA VAL A 18 8.10 -9.96 -29.75
C VAL A 18 7.51 -8.57 -29.50
N GLU A 19 6.19 -8.42 -29.65
CA GLU A 19 5.51 -7.14 -29.39
C GLU A 19 5.50 -6.81 -27.90
N VAL A 20 5.27 -7.82 -27.05
CA VAL A 20 5.25 -7.67 -25.59
C VAL A 20 6.63 -7.26 -25.08
N ILE A 21 7.67 -8.00 -25.45
CA ILE A 21 9.03 -7.74 -25.00
C ILE A 21 9.58 -6.45 -25.65
N GLY A 22 9.23 -6.19 -26.91
CA GLY A 22 9.69 -5.03 -27.68
C GLY A 22 9.28 -3.68 -27.09
N GLN A 23 8.34 -3.65 -26.15
CA GLN A 23 7.98 -2.44 -25.39
C GLN A 23 9.01 -2.08 -24.30
N TYR A 24 9.85 -3.04 -23.91
CA TYR A 24 10.79 -2.91 -22.80
C TYR A 24 12.24 -3.10 -23.24
N VAL A 25 12.46 -3.82 -24.34
CA VAL A 25 13.77 -4.15 -24.89
C VAL A 25 13.82 -3.74 -26.35
N ASP A 26 14.85 -2.98 -26.73
CA ASP A 26 15.13 -2.67 -28.14
C ASP A 26 15.57 -3.94 -28.89
N LEU A 27 14.59 -4.58 -29.54
CA LEU A 27 14.79 -5.82 -30.29
C LEU A 27 15.09 -5.54 -31.78
N LYS A 28 16.19 -6.07 -32.28
CA LYS A 28 16.55 -6.01 -33.72
C LYS A 28 16.36 -7.37 -34.38
N LYS A 29 15.68 -7.40 -35.52
CA LYS A 29 15.45 -8.64 -36.28
C LYS A 29 16.75 -9.15 -36.88
N ARG A 30 17.06 -10.43 -36.65
CA ARG A 30 18.22 -11.14 -37.20
C ARG A 30 17.81 -12.55 -37.63
N GLY A 31 17.54 -12.71 -38.92
CA GLY A 31 16.97 -13.94 -39.47
C GLY A 31 15.56 -14.20 -38.95
N GLN A 32 15.32 -15.37 -38.37
CA GLN A 32 14.03 -15.76 -37.78
C GLN A 32 13.87 -15.30 -36.31
N ASN A 33 14.92 -14.76 -35.70
CA ASN A 33 14.92 -14.32 -34.31
C ASN A 33 15.01 -12.79 -34.22
N TYR A 34 14.71 -12.28 -33.03
CA TYR A 34 14.95 -10.90 -32.62
C TYR A 34 15.97 -10.91 -31.49
N ILE A 35 16.93 -9.98 -31.53
CA ILE A 35 18.04 -9.95 -30.58
C ILE A 35 18.11 -8.56 -29.94
N GLY A 36 18.27 -8.52 -28.62
CA GLY A 36 18.44 -7.30 -27.83
C GLY A 36 19.36 -7.52 -26.63
N LEU A 37 19.52 -6.48 -25.82
CA LEU A 37 20.19 -6.59 -24.52
C LEU A 37 19.22 -7.22 -23.52
N CYS A 38 19.73 -8.10 -22.67
CA CYS A 38 18.91 -8.76 -21.67
C CYS A 38 18.41 -7.76 -20.60
N PRO A 39 17.08 -7.71 -20.32
CA PRO A 39 16.56 -6.84 -19.26
C PRO A 39 16.82 -7.38 -17.85
N PHE A 40 17.32 -8.61 -17.75
CA PHE A 40 17.40 -9.39 -16.51
C PHE A 40 18.80 -9.43 -15.90
N HIS A 41 19.82 -9.06 -16.67
CA HIS A 41 21.20 -8.95 -16.22
C HIS A 41 21.94 -7.93 -17.09
N SER A 42 23.02 -7.35 -16.56
CA SER A 42 23.79 -6.35 -17.30
C SER A 42 24.80 -7.00 -18.24
N GLU A 43 24.73 -6.63 -19.53
CA GLU A 43 25.66 -7.09 -20.57
C GLU A 43 25.94 -5.99 -21.60
N ARG A 44 27.06 -6.12 -22.34
CA ARG A 44 27.44 -5.18 -23.41
C ARG A 44 27.13 -5.71 -24.81
N SER A 45 27.10 -7.02 -24.98
CA SER A 45 26.77 -7.69 -26.23
C SER A 45 25.35 -8.26 -26.15
N PRO A 46 24.49 -8.06 -27.16
CA PRO A 46 23.14 -8.61 -27.17
C PRO A 46 23.16 -10.14 -27.07
N SER A 47 22.69 -10.71 -25.96
CA SER A 47 22.52 -12.15 -25.79
C SER A 47 21.06 -12.58 -25.64
N PHE A 48 20.14 -11.61 -25.51
CA PHE A 48 18.72 -11.86 -25.35
C PHE A 48 18.08 -12.12 -26.71
N THR A 49 17.66 -13.37 -26.94
CA THR A 49 17.09 -13.81 -28.21
C THR A 49 15.63 -14.16 -28.02
N VAL A 50 14.75 -13.56 -28.84
CA VAL A 50 13.32 -13.82 -28.88
C VAL A 50 12.97 -14.47 -30.20
N ASN A 51 12.27 -15.60 -30.16
CA ASN A 51 11.81 -16.30 -31.35
C ASN A 51 10.29 -16.16 -31.49
N GLN A 52 9.86 -15.47 -32.55
CA GLN A 52 8.45 -15.16 -32.79
C GLN A 52 7.63 -16.41 -33.15
N SER A 53 8.18 -17.34 -33.94
CA SER A 53 7.42 -18.53 -34.36
C SER A 53 7.23 -19.53 -33.23
N LYS A 54 8.20 -19.61 -32.30
CA LYS A 54 8.17 -20.48 -31.13
C LYS A 54 7.55 -19.81 -29.89
N GLN A 55 7.28 -18.50 -29.94
CA GLN A 55 6.75 -17.71 -28.83
C GLN A 55 7.54 -17.88 -27.51
N ILE A 56 8.88 -17.88 -27.60
CA ILE A 56 9.80 -18.02 -26.47
C ILE A 56 10.95 -17.03 -26.54
N TYR A 57 11.54 -16.72 -25.38
CA TYR A 57 12.81 -16.03 -25.28
C TYR A 57 13.86 -16.90 -24.59
N HIS A 58 15.12 -16.62 -24.88
CA HIS A 58 16.25 -17.17 -24.15
C HIS A 58 17.41 -16.18 -24.18
N CYS A 59 18.01 -15.97 -23.02
CA CYS A 59 19.22 -15.20 -22.84
C CYS A 59 20.43 -16.12 -22.78
N PHE A 60 21.32 -16.02 -23.76
CA PHE A 60 22.55 -16.82 -23.79
C PHE A 60 23.63 -16.34 -22.80
N GLY A 61 23.46 -15.17 -22.19
CA GLY A 61 24.35 -14.65 -21.15
C GLY A 61 24.03 -15.20 -19.75
N CYS A 62 22.77 -15.12 -19.33
CA CYS A 62 22.36 -15.49 -17.96
C CYS A 62 21.51 -16.77 -17.86
N GLY A 63 21.22 -17.43 -18.99
CA GLY A 63 20.47 -18.69 -19.04
C GLY A 63 18.95 -18.56 -18.78
N ARG A 64 18.43 -17.35 -18.55
CA ARG A 64 16.99 -17.15 -18.37
C ARG A 64 16.26 -17.33 -19.69
N GLY A 65 15.17 -18.06 -19.67
CA GLY A 65 14.34 -18.29 -20.84
C GLY A 65 12.95 -18.78 -20.45
N GLY A 66 11.98 -18.52 -21.31
CA GLY A 66 10.60 -18.84 -21.04
C GLY A 66 9.66 -18.29 -22.10
N ASP A 67 8.37 -18.27 -21.77
CA ASP A 67 7.33 -17.71 -22.63
C ASP A 67 6.97 -16.28 -22.19
N VAL A 68 5.93 -15.72 -22.83
CA VAL A 68 5.42 -14.39 -22.53
C VAL A 68 5.04 -14.22 -21.06
N PHE A 69 4.53 -15.26 -20.39
CA PHE A 69 4.19 -15.21 -18.97
C PHE A 69 5.43 -15.24 -18.10
N THR A 70 6.40 -16.08 -18.41
CA THR A 70 7.69 -16.10 -17.68
C THR A 70 8.35 -14.72 -17.73
N PHE A 71 8.39 -14.11 -18.92
CA PHE A 71 8.91 -12.76 -19.08
C PHE A 71 8.13 -11.75 -18.24
N TRP A 72 6.80 -11.79 -18.30
CA TRP A 72 5.93 -10.84 -17.61
C TRP A 72 6.04 -10.95 -16.09
N MET A 73 6.08 -12.18 -15.56
CA MET A 73 6.28 -12.46 -14.14
C MET A 73 7.65 -11.95 -13.67
N GLU A 74 8.72 -12.31 -14.37
CA GLU A 74 10.09 -11.94 -13.97
C GLU A 74 10.34 -10.43 -14.11
N TYR A 75 9.80 -9.79 -15.15
CA TYR A 75 10.03 -8.37 -15.41
C TYR A 75 9.22 -7.46 -14.48
N HIS A 76 7.97 -7.83 -14.16
CA HIS A 76 7.08 -7.04 -13.28
C HIS A 76 7.06 -7.53 -11.82
N ASN A 77 7.79 -8.60 -11.51
CA ASN A 77 7.79 -9.25 -10.19
C ASN A 77 6.38 -9.66 -9.72
N LEU A 78 5.64 -10.30 -10.62
CA LEU A 78 4.26 -10.75 -10.42
C LEU A 78 4.18 -12.27 -10.29
N ASP A 79 3.17 -12.77 -9.58
CA ASP A 79 2.83 -14.19 -9.63
C ASP A 79 2.09 -14.54 -10.95
N PHE A 80 1.89 -15.84 -11.20
CA PHE A 80 1.23 -16.31 -12.43
C PHE A 80 -0.23 -15.84 -12.55
N SER A 81 -0.96 -15.76 -11.43
CA SER A 81 -2.37 -15.34 -11.41
C SER A 81 -2.53 -13.87 -11.72
N GLN A 82 -1.65 -13.04 -11.18
CA GLN A 82 -1.53 -11.61 -11.46
C GLN A 82 -1.12 -11.38 -12.92
N SER A 83 -0.09 -12.09 -13.39
CA SER A 83 0.39 -11.98 -14.78
C SER A 83 -0.67 -12.41 -15.80
N LEU A 84 -1.43 -13.46 -15.51
CA LEU A 84 -2.55 -13.90 -16.32
C LEU A 84 -3.65 -12.84 -16.39
N LYS A 85 -4.00 -12.21 -15.26
CA LYS A 85 -4.99 -11.11 -15.21
C LYS A 85 -4.54 -9.89 -15.98
N ASP A 86 -3.32 -9.43 -15.77
CA ASP A 86 -2.79 -8.23 -16.41
C ASP A 86 -2.69 -8.40 -17.92
N LEU A 87 -2.16 -9.52 -18.40
CA LEU A 87 -2.09 -9.80 -19.84
C LEU A 87 -3.48 -10.03 -20.44
N ALA A 88 -4.38 -10.71 -19.76
CA ALA A 88 -5.74 -10.90 -20.25
C ALA A 88 -6.54 -9.59 -20.33
N GLU A 89 -6.42 -8.70 -19.35
CA GLU A 89 -7.02 -7.36 -19.40
C GLU A 89 -6.45 -6.55 -20.57
N ARG A 90 -5.12 -6.59 -20.74
CA ARG A 90 -4.43 -5.86 -21.81
C ARG A 90 -4.83 -6.28 -23.22
N TYR A 91 -5.05 -7.58 -23.42
CA TYR A 91 -5.44 -8.15 -24.71
C TYR A 91 -6.96 -8.36 -24.83
N ASN A 92 -7.76 -7.84 -23.89
CA ASN A 92 -9.21 -7.99 -23.82
C ASN A 92 -9.69 -9.46 -23.88
N ILE A 93 -8.95 -10.37 -23.25
CA ILE A 93 -9.28 -11.80 -23.17
C ILE A 93 -10.05 -12.07 -21.88
N PRO A 94 -11.24 -12.67 -21.95
CA PRO A 94 -12.04 -12.97 -20.76
C PRO A 94 -11.44 -14.14 -19.98
N LEU A 95 -10.90 -13.87 -18.79
CA LEU A 95 -10.49 -14.95 -17.88
C LEU A 95 -11.69 -15.64 -17.24
N PRO A 96 -11.74 -16.97 -17.24
CA PRO A 96 -12.72 -17.71 -16.47
C PRO A 96 -12.34 -17.58 -15.02
N GLN A 97 -13.00 -16.69 -14.31
CA GLN A 97 -12.86 -16.64 -12.87
C GLN A 97 -13.39 -17.98 -12.32
N LYS A 98 -12.73 -18.57 -11.29
CA LYS A 98 -13.47 -19.33 -10.28
C LYS A 98 -14.39 -18.32 -9.58
N ARG A 99 -15.40 -17.88 -10.34
CA ARG A 99 -16.46 -17.00 -9.90
C ARG A 99 -17.29 -17.91 -9.03
N ASP A 100 -17.14 -17.77 -7.73
CA ASP A 100 -18.33 -17.83 -6.93
C ASP A 100 -19.20 -16.66 -7.42
N LEU A 101 -19.98 -16.92 -8.49
CA LEU A 101 -20.84 -15.93 -9.16
C LEU A 101 -21.74 -15.25 -8.13
N TYR A 102 -22.05 -15.96 -7.05
CA TYR A 102 -22.84 -15.46 -5.96
C TYR A 102 -22.02 -14.52 -5.04
N ALA A 103 -20.79 -14.86 -4.66
CA ALA A 103 -19.93 -13.97 -3.88
C ALA A 103 -19.52 -12.70 -4.66
N ASP A 104 -19.21 -12.81 -5.95
CA ASP A 104 -18.88 -11.66 -6.80
C ASP A 104 -20.10 -10.78 -7.06
N ARG A 105 -21.27 -11.37 -7.29
CA ARG A 105 -22.53 -10.64 -7.36
C ARG A 105 -22.84 -9.91 -6.05
N LYS A 106 -22.65 -10.56 -4.89
CA LYS A 106 -22.80 -9.91 -3.57
C LYS A 106 -21.84 -8.73 -3.37
N LYS A 107 -20.59 -8.83 -3.85
CA LYS A 107 -19.63 -7.72 -3.80
C LYS A 107 -20.06 -6.55 -4.68
N VAL A 108 -20.55 -6.83 -5.89
CA VAL A 108 -21.07 -5.80 -6.81
C VAL A 108 -22.32 -5.14 -6.22
N GLU A 109 -23.31 -5.94 -5.77
CA GLU A 109 -24.53 -5.45 -5.12
C GLU A 109 -24.20 -4.61 -3.88
N LEU A 110 -23.23 -5.04 -3.07
CA LEU A 110 -22.72 -4.25 -1.96
C LEU A 110 -22.16 -2.91 -2.45
N LYS A 111 -21.25 -2.89 -3.43
CA LYS A 111 -20.67 -1.64 -3.93
C LYS A 111 -21.75 -0.67 -4.45
N GLU A 112 -22.72 -1.17 -5.21
CA GLU A 112 -23.84 -0.37 -5.71
C GLU A 112 -24.68 0.23 -4.57
N GLU A 113 -24.94 -0.56 -3.52
CA GLU A 113 -25.64 -0.09 -2.33
C GLU A 113 -24.82 0.99 -1.60
N LEU A 114 -23.51 0.79 -1.43
CA LEU A 114 -22.63 1.79 -0.81
C LEU A 114 -22.60 3.09 -1.61
N PHE A 115 -22.50 3.03 -2.95
CA PHE A 115 -22.55 4.22 -3.81
C PHE A 115 -23.88 4.99 -3.68
N LYS A 116 -25.01 4.28 -3.57
CA LYS A 116 -26.32 4.91 -3.34
C LYS A 116 -26.34 5.63 -1.99
N ILE A 117 -25.85 4.99 -0.93
CA ILE A 117 -25.83 5.55 0.43
C ILE A 117 -24.89 6.76 0.51
N THR A 118 -23.68 6.68 -0.04
CA THR A 118 -22.74 7.80 -0.04
C THR A 118 -23.26 8.97 -0.88
N ASP A 119 -23.91 8.72 -2.03
CA ASP A 119 -24.54 9.79 -2.79
C ASP A 119 -25.66 10.48 -2.01
N LEU A 120 -26.51 9.73 -1.31
CA LEU A 120 -27.54 10.30 -0.43
C LEU A 120 -26.93 11.15 0.69
N ALA A 121 -25.85 10.69 1.30
CA ALA A 121 -25.12 11.45 2.32
C ALA A 121 -24.51 12.74 1.75
N ALA A 122 -23.91 12.69 0.55
CA ALA A 122 -23.38 13.86 -0.13
C ALA A 122 -24.49 14.89 -0.43
N ARG A 123 -25.67 14.45 -0.91
CA ARG A 123 -26.83 15.33 -1.11
C ARG A 123 -27.32 15.94 0.21
N TYR A 124 -27.35 15.16 1.28
CA TYR A 124 -27.75 15.63 2.61
C TYR A 124 -26.82 16.75 3.11
N PHE A 125 -25.52 16.51 3.14
CA PHE A 125 -24.54 17.50 3.59
C PHE A 125 -24.55 18.77 2.74
N HIS A 126 -24.66 18.62 1.41
CA HIS A 126 -24.75 19.74 0.50
C HIS A 126 -26.03 20.56 0.71
N SER A 127 -27.18 19.89 0.89
CA SER A 127 -28.46 20.54 1.19
C SER A 127 -28.42 21.29 2.52
N ILE A 128 -27.79 20.72 3.56
CA ILE A 128 -27.59 21.43 4.83
C ILE A 128 -26.79 22.71 4.61
N LEU A 129 -25.65 22.62 3.91
CA LEU A 129 -24.79 23.78 3.66
C LEU A 129 -25.56 24.90 2.96
N LEU A 130 -26.33 24.57 1.93
CA LEU A 130 -27.00 25.59 1.10
C LEU A 130 -28.30 26.12 1.73
N LYS A 131 -29.14 25.24 2.29
CA LYS A 131 -30.54 25.57 2.60
C LYS A 131 -30.84 25.65 4.09
N SER A 132 -30.09 24.96 4.93
CA SER A 132 -30.38 24.93 6.36
C SER A 132 -29.89 26.20 7.06
N PRO A 133 -30.64 26.76 8.02
CA PRO A 133 -30.12 27.77 8.94
C PRO A 133 -28.87 27.29 9.68
N ASN A 134 -28.84 25.99 10.05
CA ASN A 134 -27.69 25.37 10.72
C ASN A 134 -26.45 25.21 9.81
N GLY A 135 -26.58 25.44 8.50
CA GLY A 135 -25.46 25.47 7.57
C GLY A 135 -24.68 26.80 7.58
N LYS A 136 -25.13 27.82 8.32
CA LYS A 136 -24.54 29.17 8.31
C LYS A 136 -23.03 29.15 8.59
N ALA A 137 -22.59 28.42 9.62
CA ALA A 137 -21.16 28.33 9.96
C ALA A 137 -20.31 27.81 8.79
N GLY A 138 -20.85 26.86 8.02
CA GLY A 138 -20.19 26.33 6.82
C GLY A 138 -20.10 27.36 5.69
N ARG A 139 -21.19 28.11 5.44
CA ARG A 139 -21.21 29.20 4.46
C ARG A 139 -20.26 30.33 4.82
N ASP A 140 -20.24 30.73 6.09
CA ASP A 140 -19.33 31.75 6.62
C ASP A 140 -17.86 31.32 6.47
N TYR A 141 -17.56 30.02 6.70
CA TYR A 141 -16.23 29.47 6.47
C TYR A 141 -15.80 29.57 5.00
N PHE A 142 -16.63 29.09 4.07
CA PHE A 142 -16.30 29.14 2.64
C PHE A 142 -16.21 30.57 2.11
N SER A 143 -17.07 31.48 2.61
CA SER A 143 -16.99 32.90 2.27
C SER A 143 -15.66 33.52 2.73
N ARG A 144 -15.20 33.23 3.97
CA ARG A 144 -13.89 33.71 4.46
C ARG A 144 -12.71 33.14 3.70
N ARG A 145 -12.85 31.95 3.12
CA ARG A 145 -11.85 31.31 2.26
C ARG A 145 -12.04 31.62 0.77
N HIS A 146 -12.92 32.57 0.44
CA HIS A 146 -13.17 33.01 -0.94
C HIS A 146 -13.56 31.86 -1.90
N ILE A 147 -14.20 30.81 -1.40
CA ILE A 147 -14.71 29.72 -2.24
C ILE A 147 -16.04 30.15 -2.87
N SER A 148 -16.08 30.13 -4.20
CA SER A 148 -17.23 30.52 -4.99
C SER A 148 -18.41 29.55 -4.87
N GLN A 149 -19.62 30.04 -5.11
CA GLN A 149 -20.82 29.18 -5.16
C GLN A 149 -20.73 28.14 -6.28
N GLU A 150 -20.07 28.47 -7.39
CA GLU A 150 -19.81 27.54 -8.49
C GLU A 150 -18.93 26.38 -8.02
N THR A 151 -17.83 26.66 -7.32
CA THR A 151 -16.95 25.63 -6.73
C THR A 151 -17.69 24.79 -5.68
N ILE A 152 -18.49 25.41 -4.81
CA ILE A 152 -19.33 24.70 -3.83
C ILE A 152 -20.28 23.71 -4.54
N ALA A 153 -20.92 24.13 -5.62
CA ALA A 153 -21.83 23.28 -6.40
C ALA A 153 -21.09 22.17 -7.16
N GLN A 154 -20.01 22.52 -7.87
CA GLN A 154 -19.23 21.60 -8.72
C GLN A 154 -18.66 20.43 -7.93
N PHE A 155 -18.15 20.69 -6.72
CA PHE A 155 -17.56 19.70 -5.82
C PHE A 155 -18.53 19.16 -4.77
N ARG A 156 -19.80 19.60 -4.82
CA ARG A 156 -20.87 19.24 -3.87
C ARG A 156 -20.44 19.41 -2.41
N LEU A 157 -19.69 20.48 -2.12
CA LEU A 157 -19.20 20.76 -0.77
C LEU A 157 -20.38 20.85 0.20
N GLY A 158 -20.18 20.38 1.43
CA GLY A 158 -21.28 20.21 2.37
C GLY A 158 -20.94 20.65 3.80
N TYR A 159 -21.94 20.53 4.68
CA TYR A 159 -21.78 20.74 6.11
C TYR A 159 -22.47 19.62 6.87
N ALA A 160 -21.75 19.01 7.81
CA ALA A 160 -22.30 18.07 8.77
C ALA A 160 -22.74 18.82 10.03
N LEU A 161 -24.00 18.64 10.42
CA LEU A 161 -24.54 19.22 11.65
C LEU A 161 -23.71 18.80 12.86
N ASN A 162 -23.61 19.67 13.87
CA ASN A 162 -23.03 19.29 15.16
C ASN A 162 -24.05 18.49 15.99
N LYS A 163 -24.40 17.30 15.50
CA LYS A 163 -25.31 16.35 16.14
C LYS A 163 -24.75 14.94 16.03
N TRP A 164 -25.13 14.07 16.94
CA TRP A 164 -24.67 12.68 16.96
C TRP A 164 -25.41 11.78 15.96
N ASP A 165 -26.53 12.22 15.40
CA ASP A 165 -27.49 11.34 14.73
C ASP A 165 -28.21 12.00 13.55
N GLY A 166 -27.72 13.13 13.06
CA GLY A 166 -28.37 13.90 12.00
C GLY A 166 -28.42 13.13 10.67
N LEU A 167 -27.27 12.67 10.19
CA LEU A 167 -27.18 11.83 9.00
C LEU A 167 -27.86 10.48 9.24
N LEU A 168 -27.69 9.88 10.42
CA LEU A 168 -28.34 8.62 10.79
C LEU A 168 -29.86 8.69 10.60
N HIS A 169 -30.52 9.71 11.16
CA HIS A 169 -31.98 9.88 11.01
C HIS A 169 -32.37 10.09 9.55
N TYR A 170 -31.58 10.86 8.79
CA TYR A 170 -31.81 11.07 7.37
C TYR A 170 -31.71 9.76 6.58
N LEU A 171 -30.65 8.98 6.76
CA LEU A 171 -30.46 7.69 6.07
C LEU A 171 -31.55 6.68 6.44
N ARG A 172 -31.95 6.63 7.72
CA ARG A 172 -33.08 5.82 8.19
C ARG A 172 -34.39 6.22 7.49
N SER A 173 -34.65 7.53 7.36
CA SER A 173 -35.83 8.04 6.63
C SER A 173 -35.83 7.72 5.13
N LYS A 174 -34.66 7.38 4.57
CA LYS A 174 -34.48 6.94 3.19
C LYS A 174 -34.46 5.42 3.03
N ASN A 175 -34.81 4.68 4.08
CA ASN A 175 -34.80 3.21 4.12
C ASN A 175 -33.42 2.60 3.80
N CYS A 176 -32.34 3.29 4.14
CA CYS A 176 -30.99 2.76 3.99
C CYS A 176 -30.64 1.83 5.16
N SER A 177 -29.93 0.74 4.87
CA SER A 177 -29.35 -0.11 5.92
C SER A 177 -28.27 0.64 6.70
N LEU A 178 -28.42 0.71 8.03
CA LEU A 178 -27.45 1.40 8.90
C LEU A 178 -26.12 0.65 8.99
N ASP A 179 -26.13 -0.69 8.94
CA ASP A 179 -24.91 -1.51 8.82
C ASP A 179 -24.15 -1.18 7.53
N ARG A 180 -24.87 -1.01 6.42
CA ARG A 180 -24.26 -0.62 5.14
C ARG A 180 -23.73 0.82 5.18
N ALA A 181 -24.44 1.73 5.84
CA ALA A 181 -23.94 3.09 6.07
C ALA A 181 -22.68 3.11 6.96
N ALA A 182 -22.59 2.22 7.96
CA ALA A 182 -21.38 2.03 8.75
C ALA A 182 -20.23 1.44 7.91
N LYS A 183 -20.51 0.46 7.03
CA LYS A 183 -19.55 -0.09 6.06
C LYS A 183 -19.08 0.92 5.01
N ALA A 184 -19.92 1.91 4.67
CA ALA A 184 -19.54 3.08 3.87
C ALA A 184 -18.71 4.11 4.66
N GLY A 185 -18.46 3.86 5.96
CA GLY A 185 -17.71 4.74 6.84
C GLY A 185 -18.46 5.99 7.29
N LEU A 186 -19.78 6.07 7.09
CA LEU A 186 -20.60 7.23 7.45
C LEU A 186 -21.07 7.21 8.91
N LEU A 187 -21.31 6.01 9.44
CA LEU A 187 -21.76 5.79 10.81
C LEU A 187 -20.72 5.00 11.61
N VAL A 188 -20.74 5.14 12.92
CA VAL A 188 -19.91 4.41 13.88
C VAL A 188 -20.81 3.59 14.79
N PRO A 189 -20.57 2.28 14.94
CA PRO A 189 -21.35 1.45 15.85
C PRO A 189 -21.04 1.78 17.32
N LYS A 190 -22.06 1.70 18.17
CA LYS A 190 -22.03 1.91 19.62
C LYS A 190 -22.78 0.78 20.34
N GLY A 191 -22.57 -0.46 19.91
CA GLY A 191 -23.28 -1.64 20.40
C GLY A 191 -23.80 -2.51 19.27
N SER A 192 -24.76 -3.40 19.56
CA SER A 192 -25.34 -4.33 18.57
C SER A 192 -26.19 -3.63 17.51
N GLU A 193 -26.95 -2.59 17.88
CA GLU A 193 -27.87 -1.89 16.95
C GLU A 193 -27.84 -0.35 17.06
N GLU A 194 -26.98 0.19 17.92
CA GLU A 194 -26.81 1.64 18.05
C GLU A 194 -25.70 2.15 17.15
N TYR A 195 -25.95 3.29 16.49
CA TYR A 195 -25.00 3.97 15.62
C TYR A 195 -24.98 5.47 15.93
N TYR A 196 -23.89 6.14 15.56
CA TYR A 196 -23.82 7.60 15.53
C TYR A 196 -23.06 8.09 14.30
N ASP A 197 -23.30 9.35 13.92
CA ASP A 197 -22.69 10.02 12.78
C ASP A 197 -21.17 10.12 12.93
N ARG A 198 -20.39 9.71 11.93
CA ARG A 198 -18.93 9.90 11.93
C ARG A 198 -18.56 11.37 11.86
N PHE A 199 -19.20 12.11 10.94
CA PHE A 199 -18.90 13.51 10.68
C PHE A 199 -19.88 14.40 11.42
N ARG A 200 -19.37 15.27 12.30
CA ARG A 200 -20.19 16.14 13.17
C ARG A 200 -19.54 17.51 13.28
N GLY A 201 -20.30 18.57 13.03
CA GLY A 201 -19.82 19.95 13.10
C GLY A 201 -18.70 20.29 12.12
N ARG A 202 -18.67 19.62 10.95
CA ARG A 202 -17.56 19.67 10.00
C ARG A 202 -17.98 20.18 8.63
N ILE A 203 -17.09 20.91 7.98
CA ILE A 203 -17.11 21.10 6.53
C ILE A 203 -16.84 19.77 5.87
N ILE A 204 -17.62 19.43 4.85
CA ILE A 204 -17.55 18.16 4.14
C ILE A 204 -17.03 18.36 2.73
N PHE A 205 -16.02 17.57 2.38
CA PHE A 205 -15.40 17.47 1.06
C PHE A 205 -15.70 16.07 0.50
N PRO A 206 -16.74 15.90 -0.33
CA PRO A 206 -17.00 14.60 -0.95
C PRO A 206 -15.85 14.18 -1.87
N ILE A 207 -15.44 12.92 -1.79
CA ILE A 207 -14.38 12.33 -2.60
C ILE A 207 -15.05 11.49 -3.69
N PHE A 208 -14.65 11.70 -4.95
CA PHE A 208 -15.24 11.04 -6.10
C PHE A 208 -14.25 10.10 -6.80
N ASP A 209 -14.78 9.01 -7.38
CA ASP A 209 -14.06 8.24 -8.39
C ASP A 209 -14.13 8.93 -9.77
N LEU A 210 -13.48 8.35 -10.78
CA LEU A 210 -13.46 8.91 -12.15
C LEU A 210 -14.84 8.91 -12.83
N ASN A 211 -15.75 8.04 -12.39
CA ASN A 211 -17.14 7.99 -12.86
C ASN A 211 -18.05 8.93 -12.06
N ARG A 212 -17.48 9.75 -11.17
CA ARG A 212 -18.17 10.67 -10.27
C ARG A 212 -19.11 10.00 -9.26
N HIS A 213 -18.87 8.73 -8.92
CA HIS A 213 -19.48 8.13 -7.73
C HIS A 213 -18.83 8.72 -6.49
N CYS A 214 -19.65 9.13 -5.51
CA CYS A 214 -19.13 9.55 -4.21
C CYS A 214 -18.62 8.31 -3.46
N ILE A 215 -17.34 8.25 -3.15
CA ILE A 215 -16.71 7.08 -2.54
C ILE A 215 -16.34 7.29 -1.07
N GLY A 216 -16.19 8.54 -0.65
CA GLY A 216 -15.86 8.89 0.72
C GLY A 216 -15.97 10.38 0.96
N PHE A 217 -15.51 10.82 2.13
CA PHE A 217 -15.60 12.21 2.56
C PHE A 217 -14.36 12.60 3.36
N GLY A 218 -13.85 13.80 3.11
CA GLY A 218 -13.03 14.57 4.04
C GLY A 218 -13.91 15.46 4.92
N GLY A 219 -13.51 15.64 6.18
CA GLY A 219 -14.26 16.41 7.17
C GLY A 219 -13.37 17.34 7.98
N ARG A 220 -13.51 18.66 7.80
CA ARG A 220 -12.74 19.68 8.53
C ARG A 220 -13.57 20.30 9.64
N ILE A 221 -13.07 20.28 10.87
CA ILE A 221 -13.74 20.95 11.99
C ILE A 221 -13.58 22.47 11.91
N LEU A 222 -14.52 23.19 12.50
CA LEU A 222 -14.56 24.66 12.48
C LEU A 222 -14.08 25.30 13.79
N ASP A 223 -14.07 24.53 14.88
CA ASP A 223 -13.54 24.92 16.19
C ASP A 223 -12.13 24.35 16.42
N ASP A 224 -11.59 24.54 17.62
CA ASP A 224 -10.22 24.14 17.98
C ASP A 224 -10.10 22.67 18.39
N SER A 225 -11.16 21.87 18.25
CA SER A 225 -11.13 20.45 18.59
C SER A 225 -10.24 19.66 17.64
N LEU A 226 -9.55 18.64 18.17
CA LEU A 226 -8.74 17.73 17.37
C LEU A 226 -9.48 16.42 17.05
N PRO A 227 -9.18 15.77 15.91
CA PRO A 227 -8.28 16.23 14.84
C PRO A 227 -8.95 17.23 13.88
N LYS A 228 -8.13 18.15 13.34
CA LYS A 228 -8.56 19.22 12.40
C LYS A 228 -9.25 18.67 11.16
N TYR A 229 -8.70 17.59 10.60
CA TYR A 229 -9.28 16.84 9.49
C TYR A 229 -9.50 15.37 9.87
N ILE A 230 -10.61 14.80 9.41
CA ILE A 230 -10.85 13.36 9.38
C ILE A 230 -11.26 12.96 7.97
N ASN A 231 -10.93 11.74 7.57
CA ASN A 231 -11.42 11.15 6.33
C ASN A 231 -12.30 9.93 6.65
N THR A 232 -13.10 9.50 5.68
CA THR A 232 -13.67 8.15 5.68
C THR A 232 -12.55 7.12 5.91
N PRO A 233 -12.75 6.10 6.77
CA PRO A 233 -11.80 4.99 6.90
C PRO A 233 -11.73 4.16 5.61
N GLU A 234 -10.87 3.13 5.56
CA GLU A 234 -10.89 2.17 4.46
C GLU A 234 -12.27 1.50 4.34
N THR A 235 -12.82 1.42 3.12
CA THR A 235 -14.11 0.79 2.82
C THR A 235 -14.02 0.00 1.51
N PRO A 236 -15.01 -0.85 1.19
CA PRO A 236 -15.04 -1.56 -0.10
C PRO A 236 -15.05 -0.66 -1.35
N ILE A 237 -15.37 0.63 -1.21
CA ILE A 237 -15.43 1.59 -2.33
C ILE A 237 -14.40 2.72 -2.22
N TYR A 238 -13.66 2.82 -1.10
CA TYR A 238 -12.70 3.89 -0.88
C TYR A 238 -11.43 3.37 -0.20
N HIS A 239 -10.32 3.62 -0.89
CA HIS A 239 -8.97 3.32 -0.45
C HIS A 239 -8.14 4.61 -0.43
N LYS A 240 -7.69 5.03 0.76
CA LYS A 240 -7.00 6.32 0.93
C LYS A 240 -5.67 6.33 0.18
N GLY A 241 -4.90 5.25 0.30
CA GLY A 241 -3.61 5.08 -0.37
C GLY A 241 -3.68 4.98 -1.90
N TYR A 242 -4.87 4.94 -2.50
CA TYR A 242 -5.08 4.91 -3.95
C TYR A 242 -5.81 6.17 -4.48
N SER A 243 -6.50 6.88 -3.58
CA SER A 243 -7.36 8.01 -3.94
C SER A 243 -6.58 9.32 -3.98
N LEU A 244 -6.86 10.13 -4.99
CA LEU A 244 -6.37 11.51 -5.10
C LEU A 244 -7.59 12.42 -5.24
N TYR A 245 -7.71 13.40 -4.34
CA TYR A 245 -8.82 14.36 -4.40
C TYR A 245 -8.76 15.17 -5.69
N GLY A 246 -9.90 15.33 -6.36
CA GLY A 246 -10.02 16.14 -7.56
C GLY A 246 -9.57 15.48 -8.85
N LEU A 247 -9.05 14.25 -8.81
CA LEU A 247 -8.59 13.56 -10.00
C LEU A 247 -9.72 13.38 -11.03
N ASP A 248 -10.94 13.12 -10.58
CA ASP A 248 -12.17 13.06 -11.39
C ASP A 248 -12.43 14.35 -12.19
N SER A 249 -12.01 15.50 -11.65
CA SER A 249 -12.16 16.80 -12.28
C SER A 249 -10.92 17.26 -13.06
N ALA A 250 -9.75 16.69 -12.76
CA ALA A 250 -8.45 17.16 -13.26
C ALA A 250 -7.86 16.27 -14.37
N PHE A 251 -8.29 15.00 -14.50
CA PHE A 251 -7.59 14.03 -15.35
C PHE A 251 -7.50 14.44 -16.83
N GLU A 252 -8.52 15.10 -17.39
CA GLU A 252 -8.50 15.56 -18.78
C GLU A 252 -7.49 16.69 -18.98
N ASP A 253 -7.47 17.65 -18.04
CA ASP A 253 -6.53 18.76 -18.05
C ASP A 253 -5.09 18.31 -17.81
N ILE A 254 -4.90 17.31 -16.95
CA ILE A 254 -3.59 16.67 -16.72
C ILE A 254 -3.09 16.05 -18.03
N ARG A 255 -3.93 15.28 -18.72
CA ARG A 255 -3.57 14.67 -20.02
C ARG A 255 -3.26 15.73 -21.07
N LYS A 256 -4.12 16.75 -21.20
CA LYS A 256 -3.99 17.81 -22.20
C LYS A 256 -2.73 18.65 -22.01
N ARG A 257 -2.36 18.92 -20.76
CA ARG A 257 -1.18 19.74 -20.41
C ARG A 257 0.09 18.91 -20.24
N ASP A 258 -0.03 17.58 -20.25
CA ASP A 258 1.01 16.64 -19.86
C ASP A 258 1.72 17.05 -18.56
N LEU A 259 0.92 17.42 -17.55
CA LEU A 259 1.43 17.88 -16.26
C LEU A 259 0.37 17.72 -15.17
N ALA A 260 0.72 17.08 -14.05
CA ALA A 260 -0.07 17.09 -12.82
C ALA A 260 0.60 17.93 -11.73
N ILE A 261 -0.20 18.64 -10.95
CA ILE A 261 0.23 19.36 -9.74
C ILE A 261 -0.35 18.63 -8.54
N ILE A 262 0.50 18.21 -7.59
CA ILE A 262 0.05 17.55 -6.36
C ILE A 262 0.21 18.52 -5.20
N VAL A 263 -0.89 18.76 -4.49
CA VAL A 263 -0.93 19.52 -3.22
C VAL A 263 -1.34 18.62 -2.05
N GLU A 264 -1.26 19.12 -0.82
CA GLU A 264 -1.58 18.33 0.37
C GLU A 264 -3.09 18.30 0.67
N GLY A 265 -3.73 19.46 0.60
CA GLY A 265 -5.07 19.68 1.13
C GLY A 265 -6.18 19.81 0.10
N TYR A 266 -7.41 19.55 0.57
CA TYR A 266 -8.63 19.78 -0.20
C TYR A 266 -8.77 21.24 -0.63
N MET A 267 -8.50 22.17 0.30
CA MET A 267 -8.66 23.60 0.07
C MET A 267 -7.69 24.11 -1.00
N ASP A 268 -6.42 23.69 -0.94
CA ASP A 268 -5.40 24.07 -1.92
C ASP A 268 -5.83 23.66 -3.33
N MET A 269 -6.31 22.42 -3.49
CA MET A 269 -6.82 21.93 -4.77
C MET A 269 -7.98 22.79 -5.28
N LEU A 270 -8.98 23.04 -4.43
CA LEU A 270 -10.18 23.81 -4.79
C LEU A 270 -9.84 25.24 -5.20
N VAL A 271 -9.00 25.92 -4.42
CA VAL A 271 -8.64 27.32 -4.66
C VAL A 271 -7.80 27.45 -5.92
N LEU A 272 -6.80 26.59 -6.12
CA LEU A 272 -6.00 26.59 -7.35
C LEU A 272 -6.86 26.37 -8.58
N ARG A 273 -7.80 25.41 -8.52
CA ARG A 273 -8.73 25.17 -9.63
C ARG A 273 -9.63 26.37 -9.90
N GLN A 274 -10.17 27.01 -8.85
CA GLN A 274 -10.98 28.22 -8.99
C GLN A 274 -10.20 29.35 -9.70
N HIS A 275 -8.89 29.41 -9.50
CA HIS A 275 -7.99 30.34 -10.19
C HIS A 275 -7.49 29.85 -11.57
N GLY A 276 -8.15 28.84 -12.15
CA GLY A 276 -7.87 28.34 -13.51
C GLY A 276 -6.67 27.38 -13.61
N ILE A 277 -6.14 26.91 -12.49
CA ILE A 277 -5.10 25.89 -12.43
C ILE A 277 -5.78 24.54 -12.23
N SER A 278 -6.26 23.97 -13.33
CA SER A 278 -7.20 22.85 -13.29
C SER A 278 -6.56 21.46 -13.28
N ASN A 279 -5.26 21.36 -13.55
CA ASN A 279 -4.49 20.12 -13.53
C ASN A 279 -3.89 19.79 -12.14
N VAL A 280 -4.69 20.01 -11.09
CA VAL A 280 -4.28 19.86 -9.67
C VAL A 280 -5.05 18.74 -8.98
N VAL A 281 -4.37 17.98 -8.12
CA VAL A 281 -4.93 16.92 -7.26
C VAL A 281 -4.36 17.01 -5.84
N ALA A 282 -5.04 16.43 -4.85
CA ALA A 282 -4.52 16.39 -3.47
C ALA A 282 -4.37 14.98 -2.87
N SER A 283 -3.35 14.79 -2.03
CA SER A 283 -3.00 13.52 -1.37
C SER A 283 -3.87 13.16 -0.14
N LEU A 284 -4.91 13.96 0.16
CA LEU A 284 -5.89 13.70 1.23
C LEU A 284 -5.29 13.70 2.65
N GLY A 285 -4.24 14.50 2.90
CA GLY A 285 -3.58 14.58 4.20
C GLY A 285 -2.93 13.25 4.62
N THR A 286 -2.22 12.62 3.68
CA THR A 286 -1.32 11.48 3.91
C THR A 286 -0.03 11.67 3.14
N ALA A 287 1.01 10.96 3.56
CA ALA A 287 2.17 10.75 2.72
C ALA A 287 1.73 10.19 1.35
N LEU A 288 2.33 10.72 0.29
CA LEU A 288 2.11 10.25 -1.07
C LEU A 288 2.50 8.77 -1.17
N THR A 289 1.75 7.97 -1.94
CA THR A 289 1.99 6.53 -2.12
C THR A 289 2.39 6.19 -3.56
N SER A 290 3.05 5.05 -3.75
CA SER A 290 3.35 4.53 -5.10
C SER A 290 2.07 4.28 -5.91
N ASP A 291 0.99 3.82 -5.28
CA ASP A 291 -0.30 3.60 -5.96
C ASP A 291 -0.92 4.90 -6.49
N GLN A 292 -0.85 5.99 -5.72
CA GLN A 292 -1.30 7.31 -6.18
C GLN A 292 -0.46 7.81 -7.36
N ILE A 293 0.86 7.60 -7.31
CA ILE A 293 1.78 7.97 -8.39
C ILE A 293 1.52 7.13 -9.64
N ARG A 294 1.36 5.81 -9.50
CA ARG A 294 1.02 4.89 -10.59
C ARG A 294 -0.32 5.23 -11.22
N ARG A 295 -1.29 5.65 -10.41
CA ARG A 295 -2.58 6.13 -10.91
C ARG A 295 -2.43 7.41 -11.74
N LEU A 296 -1.57 8.35 -11.33
CA LEU A 296 -1.25 9.54 -12.13
C LEU A 296 -0.46 9.23 -13.41
N LYS A 297 0.40 8.21 -13.37
CA LYS A 297 1.21 7.74 -14.51
C LYS A 297 0.37 7.43 -15.74
N GLY A 298 -0.86 6.95 -15.55
CA GLY A 298 -1.82 6.70 -16.63
C GLY A 298 -2.27 7.96 -17.38
N TYR A 299 -2.01 9.16 -16.84
CA TYR A 299 -2.41 10.44 -17.41
C TYR A 299 -1.22 11.33 -17.82
N THR A 300 -0.11 11.26 -17.10
CA THR A 300 1.10 12.05 -17.39
C THR A 300 2.34 11.41 -16.78
N LYS A 301 3.51 11.72 -17.34
CA LYS A 301 4.81 11.40 -16.75
C LYS A 301 5.50 12.61 -16.11
N ASN A 302 4.85 13.78 -16.08
CA ASN A 302 5.40 15.00 -15.51
C ASN A 302 4.55 15.47 -14.33
N VAL A 303 5.19 15.61 -13.17
CA VAL A 303 4.54 16.00 -11.94
C VAL A 303 5.27 17.17 -11.28
N ILE A 304 4.52 18.13 -10.76
CA ILE A 304 5.02 19.13 -9.82
C ILE A 304 4.40 18.84 -8.45
N VAL A 305 5.25 18.60 -7.46
CA VAL A 305 4.87 18.55 -6.05
C VAL A 305 4.90 19.97 -5.50
N LEU A 306 3.80 20.40 -4.89
CA LEU A 306 3.64 21.70 -4.26
C LEU A 306 3.07 21.48 -2.86
N PHE A 307 3.97 21.33 -1.89
CA PHE A 307 3.66 21.12 -0.47
C PHE A 307 3.93 22.39 0.33
N ASP A 308 3.46 22.41 1.57
CA ASP A 308 3.61 23.58 2.43
C ASP A 308 5.11 23.88 2.66
N PRO A 309 5.51 25.17 2.78
CA PRO A 309 6.91 25.55 2.91
C PRO A 309 7.47 25.33 4.33
N ASP A 310 6.79 24.55 5.17
CA ASP A 310 7.27 24.17 6.49
C ASP A 310 8.19 22.92 6.43
N ASP A 311 8.75 22.52 7.56
CA ASP A 311 9.64 21.36 7.62
C ASP A 311 8.92 20.05 7.29
N ALA A 312 7.62 19.96 7.60
CA ALA A 312 6.81 18.77 7.34
C ALA A 312 6.55 18.60 5.84
N GLY A 313 6.13 19.67 5.14
CA GLY A 313 5.90 19.69 3.70
C GLY A 313 7.19 19.49 2.91
N ARG A 314 8.30 20.12 3.33
CA ARG A 314 9.64 19.81 2.80
C ARG A 314 9.98 18.34 2.96
N GLY A 315 9.87 17.80 4.18
CA GLY A 315 10.14 16.38 4.46
C GLY A 315 9.25 15.43 3.65
N ALA A 316 7.98 15.78 3.44
CA ALA A 316 7.05 15.01 2.61
C ALA A 316 7.46 15.00 1.12
N ALA A 317 7.92 16.15 0.60
CA ALA A 317 8.43 16.24 -0.77
C ALA A 317 9.69 15.38 -0.94
N LEU A 318 10.62 15.42 0.01
CA LEU A 318 11.84 14.60 -0.02
C LEU A 318 11.52 13.09 0.03
N LYS A 319 10.62 12.67 0.92
CA LYS A 319 10.16 11.27 1.02
C LYS A 319 9.45 10.77 -0.23
N SER A 320 8.92 11.68 -1.07
CA SER A 320 8.26 11.30 -2.32
C SER A 320 9.23 10.98 -3.46
N PHE A 321 10.51 11.39 -3.37
CA PHE A 321 11.49 11.22 -4.45
C PHE A 321 11.67 9.75 -4.90
N PRO A 322 11.94 8.78 -4.00
CA PRO A 322 12.07 7.38 -4.40
C PRO A 322 10.82 6.83 -5.09
N LEU A 323 9.65 7.27 -4.65
CA LEU A 323 8.37 6.82 -5.19
C LEU A 323 8.20 7.23 -6.65
N PHE A 324 8.50 8.50 -6.99
CA PHE A 324 8.45 8.96 -8.37
C PHE A 324 9.48 8.27 -9.25
N LEU A 325 10.70 8.08 -8.73
CA LEU A 325 11.77 7.49 -9.51
C LEU A 325 11.49 6.03 -9.85
N ASN A 326 11.05 5.25 -8.86
CA ASN A 326 10.73 3.83 -9.04
C ASN A 326 9.53 3.63 -9.96
N GLU A 327 8.58 4.57 -10.00
CA GLU A 327 7.49 4.56 -10.97
C GLU A 327 7.90 5.12 -12.34
N GLY A 328 9.12 5.63 -12.52
CA GLY A 328 9.61 6.19 -13.78
C GLY A 328 8.91 7.49 -14.19
N ILE A 329 8.53 8.31 -13.21
CA ILE A 329 7.86 9.61 -13.41
C ILE A 329 8.86 10.75 -13.14
N SER A 330 8.85 11.75 -14.02
CA SER A 330 9.61 12.98 -13.81
C SER A 330 8.88 13.89 -12.83
N ALA A 331 9.49 14.11 -11.66
CA ALA A 331 8.96 14.99 -10.64
C ALA A 331 9.81 16.24 -10.44
N LYS A 332 9.13 17.37 -10.20
CA LYS A 332 9.70 18.65 -9.79
C LYS A 332 9.07 19.11 -8.49
N VAL A 333 9.76 19.97 -7.75
CA VAL A 333 9.25 20.60 -6.54
C VAL A 333 9.13 22.10 -6.77
N ALA A 334 7.93 22.62 -6.55
CA ALA A 334 7.69 24.06 -6.48
C ALA A 334 7.67 24.49 -5.01
N VAL A 335 8.39 25.55 -4.69
CA VAL A 335 8.52 26.06 -3.32
C VAL A 335 7.80 27.39 -3.20
N LEU A 336 6.92 27.51 -2.22
CA LEU A 336 6.23 28.76 -1.89
C LEU A 336 7.11 29.65 -0.98
N PRO A 337 6.92 30.97 -1.01
CA PRO A 337 7.52 31.86 -0.02
C PRO A 337 7.13 31.46 1.41
N GLN A 338 8.02 31.73 2.36
CA GLN A 338 7.77 31.42 3.77
C GLN A 338 6.51 32.12 4.28
N GLY A 339 5.67 31.35 4.99
CA GLY A 339 4.40 31.84 5.56
C GLY A 339 3.22 31.87 4.59
N GLU A 340 3.39 31.40 3.35
CA GLU A 340 2.30 31.26 2.38
C GLU A 340 1.97 29.79 2.14
N ASP A 341 0.68 29.46 2.02
CA ASP A 341 0.17 28.18 1.52
C ASP A 341 -0.35 28.38 0.07
N PRO A 342 -0.67 27.31 -0.69
CA PRO A 342 -1.15 27.48 -2.07
C PRO A 342 -2.40 28.36 -2.17
N ASP A 343 -3.30 28.29 -1.18
CA ASP A 343 -4.52 29.09 -1.09
C ASP A 343 -4.20 30.59 -0.89
N SER A 344 -3.39 30.94 0.11
CA SER A 344 -3.03 32.32 0.43
C SER A 344 -2.21 32.95 -0.69
N PHE A 345 -1.27 32.19 -1.27
CA PHE A 345 -0.40 32.69 -2.32
C PHE A 345 -1.18 33.02 -3.60
N VAL A 346 -2.05 32.12 -4.07
CA VAL A 346 -2.79 32.36 -5.32
C VAL A 346 -3.84 33.45 -5.15
N ASN A 347 -4.48 33.55 -3.98
CA ASN A 347 -5.44 34.62 -3.69
C ASN A 347 -4.77 36.00 -3.64
N LYS A 348 -3.54 36.08 -3.12
CA LYS A 348 -2.79 37.34 -2.99
C LYS A 348 -2.09 37.76 -4.28
N HIS A 349 -1.51 36.81 -5.02
CA HIS A 349 -0.63 37.10 -6.16
C HIS A 349 -1.22 36.78 -7.53
N GLY A 350 -2.36 36.09 -7.58
CA GLY A 350 -3.06 35.73 -8.80
C GLY A 350 -2.45 34.54 -9.56
N SER A 351 -3.22 34.00 -10.50
CA SER A 351 -2.90 32.77 -11.23
C SER A 351 -1.69 32.91 -12.16
N ASP A 352 -1.43 34.08 -12.73
CA ASP A 352 -0.29 34.29 -13.63
C ASP A 352 1.05 34.29 -12.87
N THR A 353 1.08 34.88 -11.68
CA THR A 353 2.24 34.79 -10.78
C THR A 353 2.45 33.36 -10.31
N PHE A 354 1.37 32.64 -9.99
CA PHE A 354 1.43 31.22 -9.63
C PHE A 354 2.03 30.36 -10.75
N LYS A 355 1.58 30.54 -12.00
CA LYS A 355 2.14 29.81 -13.16
C LYS A 355 3.62 30.12 -13.36
N LYS A 356 4.06 31.36 -13.12
CA LYS A 356 5.50 31.71 -13.16
C LYS A 356 6.28 30.99 -12.06
N LEU A 357 5.70 30.83 -10.86
CA LEU A 357 6.30 30.04 -9.77
C LEU A 357 6.44 28.57 -10.17
N LEU A 358 5.40 27.95 -10.74
CA LEU A 358 5.45 26.56 -11.22
C LEU A 358 6.53 26.34 -12.30
N LYS A 359 6.75 27.33 -13.19
CA LYS A 359 7.82 27.25 -14.20
C LYS A 359 9.23 27.23 -13.60
N ARG A 360 9.40 27.73 -12.37
CA ARG A 360 10.66 27.72 -11.61
C ARG A 360 10.82 26.46 -10.75
N ALA A 361 9.88 25.51 -10.81
CA ALA A 361 9.99 24.27 -10.06
C ALA A 361 11.29 23.54 -10.39
N ALA A 362 12.04 23.18 -9.36
CA ALA A 362 13.32 22.50 -9.48
C ALA A 362 13.09 20.98 -9.68
N PRO A 363 13.95 20.27 -10.43
CA PRO A 363 13.94 18.80 -10.42
C PRO A 363 13.98 18.27 -8.98
N ILE A 364 13.16 17.28 -8.66
CA ILE A 364 13.01 16.80 -7.27
C ILE A 364 14.32 16.32 -6.66
N PHE A 365 15.20 15.72 -7.48
CA PHE A 365 16.52 15.29 -7.01
C PHE A 365 17.44 16.47 -6.69
N ASP A 366 17.41 17.54 -7.49
CA ASP A 366 18.20 18.74 -7.21
C ASP A 366 17.73 19.42 -5.94
N PHE A 367 16.41 19.51 -5.77
CA PHE A 367 15.81 20.00 -4.54
C PHE A 367 16.21 19.14 -3.33
N TYR A 368 16.20 17.81 -3.50
CA TYR A 368 16.64 16.87 -2.47
C TYR A 368 18.10 17.09 -2.06
N LEU A 369 19.00 17.17 -3.05
CA LEU A 369 20.42 17.43 -2.80
C LEU A 369 20.65 18.77 -2.10
N ASP A 370 20.02 19.85 -2.58
CA ASP A 370 20.22 21.18 -2.02
C ASP A 370 19.78 21.25 -0.55
N GLN A 371 18.70 20.55 -0.19
CA GLN A 371 18.24 20.46 1.21
C GLN A 371 19.18 19.63 2.08
N THR A 372 19.61 18.44 1.63
CA THR A 372 20.54 17.61 2.40
C THR A 372 21.89 18.31 2.60
N LEU A 373 22.39 19.00 1.58
CA LEU A 373 23.66 19.74 1.65
C LEU A 373 23.56 21.00 2.51
N ALA A 374 22.43 21.71 2.50
CA ALA A 374 22.20 22.83 3.41
C ALA A 374 22.21 22.39 4.89
N ASN A 375 21.75 21.17 5.18
CA ASN A 375 21.69 20.60 6.52
C ASN A 375 22.97 19.84 6.94
N MET A 376 23.95 19.75 6.04
CA MET A 376 25.20 19.01 6.22
C MET A 376 26.04 19.58 7.37
N GLY A 377 26.07 20.90 7.57
CA GLY A 377 27.07 21.53 8.45
C GLY A 377 28.44 21.62 7.77
N HIS A 378 29.53 21.75 8.54
CA HIS A 378 30.89 21.96 7.99
C HIS A 378 31.81 20.77 8.26
N GLY A 379 32.82 20.60 7.40
CA GLY A 379 33.89 19.61 7.57
C GLY A 379 33.43 18.16 7.36
N ILE A 380 34.23 17.23 7.88
CA ILE A 380 34.06 15.78 7.69
C ILE A 380 32.77 15.27 8.34
N ASP A 381 32.44 15.73 9.55
CA ASP A 381 31.21 15.33 10.25
C ASP A 381 29.96 15.65 9.43
N GLY A 382 29.99 16.79 8.72
CA GLY A 382 28.92 17.13 7.82
C GLY A 382 28.81 16.16 6.65
N GLN A 383 29.93 15.85 5.99
CA GLN A 383 29.93 14.88 4.90
C GLN A 383 29.39 13.51 5.33
N ILE A 384 29.73 13.04 6.54
CA ILE A 384 29.18 11.81 7.13
C ILE A 384 27.67 11.92 7.29
N LYS A 385 27.18 13.04 7.82
CA LYS A 385 25.74 13.29 7.99
C LYS A 385 25.00 13.27 6.66
N ALA A 386 25.46 14.02 5.66
CA ALA A 386 24.84 14.00 4.32
C ALA A 386 24.86 12.59 3.72
N LEU A 387 25.97 11.87 3.82
CA LEU A 387 26.07 10.51 3.30
C LEU A 387 25.04 9.58 3.96
N SER A 388 24.95 9.57 5.29
CA SER A 388 23.97 8.76 6.03
C SER A 388 22.50 9.09 5.69
N GLU A 389 22.19 10.33 5.32
CA GLU A 389 20.85 10.73 4.90
C GLU A 389 20.51 10.26 3.48
N VAL A 390 21.47 10.32 2.55
CA VAL A 390 21.25 9.95 1.13
C VAL A 390 21.35 8.45 0.87
N LEU A 391 22.15 7.70 1.64
CA LEU A 391 22.35 6.26 1.42
C LEU A 391 21.02 5.46 1.38
N PRO A 392 20.07 5.61 2.32
CA PRO A 392 18.78 4.90 2.27
C PRO A 392 18.01 5.18 0.97
N VAL A 393 17.99 6.44 0.53
CA VAL A 393 17.33 6.84 -0.72
C VAL A 393 17.96 6.13 -1.90
N PHE A 394 19.29 6.09 -1.98
CA PHE A 394 20.00 5.38 -3.05
C PHE A 394 19.83 3.86 -3.00
N MET A 395 19.62 3.27 -1.82
CA MET A 395 19.30 1.85 -1.68
C MET A 395 17.89 1.52 -2.17
N ASP A 396 16.94 2.43 -1.98
CA ASP A 396 15.56 2.29 -2.48
C ASP A 396 15.46 2.47 -4.00
N LEU A 397 16.49 3.03 -4.65
CA LEU A 397 16.52 3.15 -6.10
C LEU A 397 16.86 1.80 -6.76
N GLY A 398 16.13 1.47 -7.83
CA GLY A 398 16.44 0.32 -8.67
C GLY A 398 17.89 0.27 -9.14
N GLN A 399 18.45 -0.94 -9.25
CA GLN A 399 19.81 -1.16 -9.75
C GLN A 399 19.86 -0.82 -11.25
N GLY A 400 20.63 0.22 -11.63
CA GLY A 400 20.75 0.60 -13.04
C GLY A 400 21.44 1.95 -13.30
N PRO A 401 21.54 2.38 -14.57
CA PRO A 401 22.23 3.61 -14.97
C PRO A 401 21.71 4.87 -14.29
N THR A 402 20.40 4.92 -13.99
CA THR A 402 19.76 6.02 -13.30
C THR A 402 20.35 6.25 -11.90
N ARG A 403 20.56 5.17 -11.13
CA ARG A 403 21.21 5.24 -9.81
C ARG A 403 22.64 5.76 -9.95
N PHE A 404 23.37 5.32 -10.98
CA PHE A 404 24.73 5.79 -11.24
C PHE A 404 24.78 7.30 -11.46
N LEU A 405 23.90 7.84 -12.30
CA LEU A 405 23.85 9.28 -12.58
C LEU A 405 23.51 10.11 -11.33
N TYR A 406 22.62 9.61 -10.46
CA TYR A 406 22.30 10.29 -9.20
C TYR A 406 23.43 10.23 -8.18
N VAL A 407 24.11 9.09 -8.04
CA VAL A 407 25.30 8.95 -7.18
C VAL A 407 26.40 9.90 -7.66
N HIS A 408 26.68 9.92 -8.96
CA HIS A 408 27.66 10.82 -9.56
C HIS A 408 27.35 12.29 -9.27
N ARG A 409 26.10 12.72 -9.52
CA ARG A 409 25.65 14.11 -9.27
C ARG A 409 25.71 14.49 -7.78
N PHE A 410 25.46 13.53 -6.87
CA PHE A 410 25.66 13.75 -5.44
C PHE A 410 27.13 13.91 -5.07
N ALA A 411 28.01 13.06 -5.61
CA ALA A 411 29.46 13.16 -5.39
C ALA A 411 30.00 14.52 -5.83
N GLU A 412 29.61 14.98 -7.03
CA GLU A 412 30.00 16.31 -7.55
C GLU A 412 29.56 17.47 -6.64
N LYS A 413 28.30 17.47 -6.20
CA LYS A 413 27.78 18.56 -5.36
C LYS A 413 28.28 18.52 -3.91
N SER A 414 28.46 17.33 -3.34
CA SER A 414 28.89 17.15 -1.95
C SER A 414 30.41 17.25 -1.75
N GLY A 415 31.18 17.08 -2.83
CA GLY A 415 32.63 16.92 -2.78
C GLY A 415 33.08 15.60 -2.14
N ILE A 416 32.16 14.67 -1.87
CA ILE A 416 32.48 13.33 -1.38
C ILE A 416 32.98 12.50 -2.56
N ASN A 417 34.08 11.78 -2.36
CA ASN A 417 34.61 10.90 -3.40
C ASN A 417 33.58 9.82 -3.77
N GLU A 418 33.23 9.74 -5.05
CA GLU A 418 32.23 8.80 -5.56
C GLU A 418 32.52 7.33 -5.19
N ALA A 419 33.81 6.95 -5.15
CA ALA A 419 34.22 5.60 -4.77
C ALA A 419 33.81 5.24 -3.33
N ILE A 420 33.82 6.21 -2.40
CA ILE A 420 33.38 6.02 -1.01
C ILE A 420 31.88 5.76 -0.98
N ILE A 421 31.10 6.51 -1.76
CA ILE A 421 29.64 6.34 -1.81
C ILE A 421 29.29 4.96 -2.34
N TRP A 422 29.97 4.47 -3.38
CA TRP A 422 29.78 3.12 -3.89
C TRP A 422 30.22 2.04 -2.90
N GLU A 423 31.30 2.26 -2.16
CA GLU A 423 31.75 1.33 -1.12
C GLU A 423 30.74 1.25 0.02
N GLU A 424 30.22 2.38 0.49
CA GLU A 424 29.15 2.42 1.49
C GLU A 424 27.87 1.77 1.00
N LEU A 425 27.47 1.98 -0.26
CA LEU A 425 26.32 1.30 -0.85
C LEU A 425 26.52 -0.22 -0.93
N ARG A 426 27.73 -0.69 -1.23
CA ARG A 426 28.10 -2.12 -1.20
C ARG A 426 28.13 -2.67 0.22
N HIS A 427 28.69 -1.93 1.16
CA HIS A 427 28.70 -2.31 2.57
C HIS A 427 27.29 -2.33 3.14
N HIS A 428 26.43 -1.40 2.76
CA HIS A 428 25.02 -1.36 3.17
C HIS A 428 24.18 -2.41 2.45
N SER A 429 24.50 -2.80 1.20
CA SER A 429 23.85 -3.97 0.58
C SER A 429 24.34 -5.28 1.21
N ASN A 430 25.61 -5.37 1.58
CA ASN A 430 26.18 -6.54 2.24
C ASN A 430 25.80 -6.61 3.72
N THR A 431 25.63 -5.47 4.39
CA THR A 431 25.07 -5.37 5.75
C THR A 431 23.56 -5.30 5.75
N SER A 432 22.87 -5.07 4.64
CA SER A 432 21.46 -5.41 4.48
C SER A 432 21.28 -6.86 4.04
N HIS A 433 22.31 -7.52 3.50
CA HIS A 433 22.35 -8.97 3.33
C HIS A 433 22.84 -9.69 4.61
N LEU A 434 23.67 -9.06 5.43
CA LEU A 434 24.07 -9.54 6.76
C LEU A 434 23.01 -9.15 7.79
N LYS A 435 22.40 -7.95 7.75
CA LYS A 435 21.18 -7.59 8.50
C LYS A 435 19.91 -8.15 7.87
N SER A 436 19.85 -8.60 6.61
CA SER A 436 18.76 -9.51 6.20
C SER A 436 19.03 -10.87 6.79
N ARG A 437 20.29 -11.37 6.79
CA ARG A 437 20.66 -12.57 7.55
C ARG A 437 20.50 -12.46 9.07
N PHE A 438 20.54 -11.26 9.65
CA PHE A 438 20.38 -10.97 11.08
C PHE A 438 19.04 -10.27 11.44
N SER A 439 18.16 -9.97 10.47
CA SER A 439 16.80 -9.43 10.67
C SER A 439 15.70 -10.23 9.96
N GLU A 440 16.05 -11.23 9.16
CA GLU A 440 15.15 -12.36 8.85
C GLU A 440 14.80 -13.15 10.11
N THR A 441 15.55 -12.98 11.21
CA THR A 441 15.18 -13.46 12.55
C THR A 441 14.17 -12.58 13.30
N GLN A 442 13.61 -11.51 12.69
CA GLN A 442 12.50 -10.76 13.30
C GLN A 442 11.39 -10.34 12.32
N ASN A 443 10.98 -11.25 11.42
CA ASN A 443 9.67 -11.12 10.79
C ASN A 443 8.81 -12.39 10.88
N THR A 444 8.92 -13.12 11.99
CA THR A 444 7.93 -14.15 12.36
C THR A 444 6.51 -13.54 12.39
N ARG A 445 6.35 -12.26 12.78
CA ARG A 445 5.08 -11.52 12.77
C ARG A 445 4.38 -11.39 11.40
N LYS A 446 5.06 -11.66 10.29
CA LYS A 446 4.47 -11.69 8.94
C LYS A 446 3.63 -12.95 8.71
N TYR A 447 3.91 -14.03 9.44
CA TYR A 447 3.23 -15.31 9.34
C TYR A 447 2.33 -15.54 10.56
N GLY A 448 1.18 -16.18 10.36
CA GLY A 448 0.26 -16.51 11.44
C GLY A 448 0.93 -17.39 12.50
N SER A 449 0.50 -17.22 13.75
CA SER A 449 0.83 -18.05 14.92
C SER A 449 0.95 -19.55 14.59
N ASP A 450 -0.01 -20.05 13.83
CA ASP A 450 -0.21 -21.45 13.50
C ASP A 450 0.89 -21.95 12.55
N LEU A 451 1.23 -21.14 11.55
CA LEU A 451 2.32 -21.42 10.60
C LEU A 451 3.68 -21.34 11.26
N GLN A 452 3.87 -20.45 12.23
CA GLN A 452 5.14 -20.37 12.98
C GLN A 452 5.38 -21.64 13.80
N PHE A 453 4.35 -22.10 14.53
CA PHE A 453 4.44 -23.33 15.31
C PHE A 453 4.62 -24.56 14.41
N PHE A 454 3.89 -24.61 13.30
CA PHE A 454 4.00 -25.70 12.33
C PHE A 454 5.38 -25.74 11.64
N ASN A 455 5.92 -24.60 11.23
CA ASN A 455 7.23 -24.50 10.61
C ASN A 455 8.35 -24.93 11.58
N LEU A 456 8.25 -24.57 12.87
CA LEU A 456 9.19 -25.02 13.90
C LEU A 456 9.26 -26.55 13.95
N LEU A 457 8.11 -27.24 13.98
CA LEU A 457 8.05 -28.70 14.07
C LEU A 457 8.55 -29.41 12.81
N LEU A 458 8.34 -28.81 11.63
CA LEU A 458 8.77 -29.39 10.35
C LEU A 458 10.28 -29.28 10.12
N HIS A 459 10.88 -28.14 10.45
CA HIS A 459 12.30 -27.91 10.20
C HIS A 459 13.21 -28.29 11.37
N TYR A 460 12.64 -28.42 12.57
CA TYR A 460 13.33 -28.79 13.81
C TYR A 460 12.59 -29.92 14.54
N PRO A 461 12.50 -31.12 13.93
CA PRO A 461 11.70 -32.25 14.43
C PRO A 461 12.13 -32.76 15.81
N GLU A 462 13.35 -32.47 16.26
CA GLU A 462 13.82 -32.79 17.61
C GLU A 462 12.94 -32.16 18.70
N ASN A 463 12.16 -31.12 18.36
CA ASN A 463 11.26 -30.44 19.28
C ASN A 463 9.85 -31.07 19.33
N ILE A 464 9.53 -32.05 18.49
CA ILE A 464 8.21 -32.72 18.47
C ILE A 464 7.90 -33.31 19.85
N ASP A 465 8.84 -34.04 20.46
CA ASP A 465 8.63 -34.66 21.77
C ASP A 465 8.45 -33.64 22.89
N THR A 466 9.01 -32.44 22.75
CA THR A 466 8.84 -31.34 23.72
C THR A 466 7.39 -30.88 23.81
N PHE A 467 6.64 -30.93 22.70
CA PHE A 467 5.26 -30.48 22.62
C PHE A 467 4.23 -31.61 22.63
N LYS A 468 4.64 -32.86 22.44
CA LYS A 468 3.75 -34.03 22.36
C LYS A 468 2.82 -34.19 23.56
N ASP A 469 3.34 -33.98 24.78
CA ASP A 469 2.58 -34.08 26.03
C ASP A 469 1.98 -32.74 26.49
N LYS A 470 1.98 -31.72 25.62
CA LYS A 470 1.46 -30.37 25.90
C LYS A 470 0.17 -30.12 25.13
N GLU A 471 -0.70 -29.27 25.68
CA GLU A 471 -1.94 -28.84 25.04
C GLU A 471 -1.65 -27.78 23.94
N TRP A 472 -0.89 -28.15 22.92
CA TRP A 472 -0.49 -27.26 21.83
C TRP A 472 -1.68 -26.83 20.96
N GLU A 473 -2.78 -27.58 20.95
CA GLU A 473 -4.02 -27.22 20.26
C GLU A 473 -4.65 -25.92 20.81
N LEU A 474 -4.21 -25.46 21.98
CA LEU A 474 -4.62 -24.18 22.54
C LEU A 474 -4.06 -22.97 21.78
N ILE A 475 -3.01 -23.16 20.98
CA ILE A 475 -2.29 -22.08 20.29
C ILE A 475 -2.32 -22.18 18.75
N VAL A 476 -2.97 -23.20 18.21
CA VAL A 476 -3.17 -23.42 16.77
C VAL A 476 -4.68 -23.45 16.50
N SER A 477 -5.14 -22.71 15.50
CA SER A 477 -6.57 -22.53 15.18
C SER A 477 -6.97 -23.05 13.79
N ASP A 478 -6.02 -23.14 12.86
CA ASP A 478 -6.23 -23.63 11.50
C ASP A 478 -6.47 -25.17 11.50
N PRO A 479 -7.67 -25.64 11.05
CA PRO A 479 -8.03 -27.06 11.09
C PRO A 479 -7.11 -27.97 10.28
N GLU A 480 -6.63 -27.50 9.13
CA GLU A 480 -5.74 -28.25 8.25
C GLU A 480 -4.36 -28.40 8.89
N ILE A 481 -3.81 -27.33 9.47
CA ILE A 481 -2.54 -27.39 10.21
C ILE A 481 -2.65 -28.30 11.45
N ILE A 482 -3.76 -28.23 12.19
CA ILE A 482 -4.00 -29.12 13.34
C ILE A 482 -3.98 -30.59 12.90
N ALA A 483 -4.65 -30.93 11.80
CA ALA A 483 -4.67 -32.29 11.28
C ALA A 483 -3.26 -32.80 10.94
N ILE A 484 -2.44 -31.97 10.30
CA ILE A 484 -1.07 -32.33 9.94
C ILE A 484 -0.18 -32.48 11.18
N ILE A 485 -0.26 -31.54 12.14
CA ILE A 485 0.53 -31.62 13.38
C ILE A 485 0.16 -32.88 14.19
N LYS A 486 -1.12 -33.28 14.23
CA LYS A 486 -1.51 -34.54 14.88
C LYS A 486 -0.84 -35.75 14.24
N VAL A 487 -0.82 -35.82 12.90
CA VAL A 487 -0.12 -36.88 12.17
C VAL A 487 1.37 -36.88 12.50
N ILE A 488 2.01 -35.70 12.56
CA ILE A 488 3.42 -35.56 12.96
C ILE A 488 3.64 -36.09 14.38
N MET A 489 2.86 -35.64 15.36
CA MET A 489 3.00 -36.00 16.78
C MET A 489 2.72 -37.49 17.07
N GLU A 490 1.78 -38.09 16.34
CA GLU A 490 1.39 -39.49 16.51
C GLU A 490 2.32 -40.47 15.80
N LYS A 491 2.80 -40.13 14.59
CA LYS A 491 3.45 -41.09 13.69
C LYS A 491 4.93 -40.83 13.43
N PHE A 492 5.45 -39.64 13.73
CA PHE A 492 6.83 -39.26 13.44
C PHE A 492 7.55 -38.83 14.73
N PRO A 493 8.37 -39.72 15.35
CA PRO A 493 9.21 -39.33 16.48
C PRO A 493 10.32 -38.37 16.03
N SER A 494 11.01 -37.75 16.99
CA SER A 494 12.09 -36.76 16.80
C SER A 494 13.24 -37.20 15.87
N GLU A 495 13.42 -38.50 15.62
CA GLU A 495 14.40 -39.07 14.68
C GLU A 495 13.79 -39.58 13.35
N GLY A 496 12.50 -39.33 13.10
CA GLY A 496 11.76 -39.86 11.96
C GLY A 496 11.96 -39.07 10.67
N ASN A 497 11.99 -39.76 9.53
CA ASN A 497 11.99 -39.11 8.22
C ASN A 497 10.59 -38.53 7.89
N LEU A 498 10.48 -37.20 7.87
CA LEU A 498 9.25 -36.45 7.59
C LEU A 498 8.80 -36.51 6.11
N ASP A 499 9.61 -37.08 5.20
CA ASP A 499 9.30 -37.17 3.75
C ASP A 499 8.01 -37.95 3.45
N ARG A 500 7.51 -38.76 4.40
CA ARG A 500 6.34 -39.63 4.22
C ARG A 500 5.07 -39.13 4.91
N ILE A 501 5.07 -37.92 5.51
CA ILE A 501 3.86 -37.36 6.16
C ILE A 501 2.69 -37.31 5.16
N GLU A 502 2.97 -36.98 3.90
CA GLU A 502 1.95 -36.86 2.85
C GLU A 502 1.13 -38.15 2.62
N GLU A 503 1.72 -39.32 2.91
CA GLU A 503 1.05 -40.63 2.77
C GLU A 503 -0.05 -40.86 3.81
N PHE A 504 -0.01 -40.12 4.93
CA PHE A 504 -0.95 -40.24 6.05
C PHE A 504 -2.00 -39.13 6.07
N LEU A 505 -2.00 -38.25 5.07
CA LEU A 505 -3.01 -37.20 4.90
C LEU A 505 -4.04 -37.65 3.87
N ASP A 506 -5.32 -37.44 4.18
CA ASP A 506 -6.42 -37.83 3.29
C ASP A 506 -6.90 -36.65 2.42
N SER A 507 -6.74 -35.41 2.90
CA SER A 507 -7.22 -34.23 2.19
C SER A 507 -6.19 -33.70 1.18
N PRO A 508 -6.59 -33.43 -0.08
CA PRO A 508 -5.74 -32.72 -1.04
C PRO A 508 -5.29 -31.33 -0.54
N VAL A 509 -6.06 -30.70 0.33
CA VAL A 509 -5.75 -29.38 0.90
C VAL A 509 -4.64 -29.50 1.95
N GLU A 510 -4.70 -30.53 2.81
CA GLU A 510 -3.65 -30.83 3.80
C GLU A 510 -2.32 -31.15 3.11
N LYS A 511 -2.37 -31.92 2.01
CA LYS A 511 -1.18 -32.27 1.21
C LYS A 511 -0.53 -31.06 0.58
N GLU A 512 -1.33 -30.15 0.02
CA GLU A 512 -0.82 -28.90 -0.54
C GLU A 512 -0.23 -28.01 0.55
N GLN A 513 -0.91 -27.89 1.69
CA GLN A 513 -0.42 -27.10 2.83
C GLN A 513 0.91 -27.64 3.38
N LEU A 514 1.06 -28.95 3.47
CA LEU A 514 2.32 -29.61 3.84
C LEU A 514 3.42 -29.30 2.81
N ARG A 515 3.15 -29.45 1.51
CA ARG A 515 4.13 -29.18 0.44
C ARG A 515 4.62 -27.74 0.43
N VAL A 516 3.70 -26.79 0.54
CA VAL A 516 4.02 -25.35 0.64
C VAL A 516 4.89 -25.08 1.86
N SER A 517 4.60 -25.75 2.99
CA SER A 517 5.35 -25.57 4.24
C SER A 517 6.74 -26.24 4.18
N LEU A 518 6.89 -27.41 3.55
CA LEU A 518 8.19 -28.05 3.32
C LEU A 518 9.09 -27.29 2.34
N MET A 519 8.49 -26.60 1.36
CA MET A 519 9.21 -25.73 0.43
C MET A 519 9.55 -24.36 1.04
N SER A 520 8.99 -24.03 2.21
CA SER A 520 9.30 -22.81 2.92
C SER A 520 10.67 -22.91 3.60
N GLN A 521 11.35 -21.77 3.76
CA GLN A 521 12.58 -21.74 4.55
C GLN A 521 12.24 -21.82 6.05
N PRO A 522 13.13 -22.40 6.89
CA PRO A 522 12.93 -22.38 8.33
C PRO A 522 12.80 -20.95 8.85
N PHE A 523 11.80 -20.69 9.69
CA PHE A 523 11.51 -19.37 10.25
C PHE A 523 12.43 -19.01 11.42
N TYR A 524 13.09 -20.02 11.98
CA TYR A 524 14.03 -19.91 13.09
C TYR A 524 15.40 -20.36 12.59
N SER A 525 16.48 -19.73 13.04
CA SER A 525 17.84 -20.27 12.91
C SER A 525 18.13 -21.27 14.03
N GLU A 526 19.09 -22.18 13.86
CA GLU A 526 19.51 -23.14 14.90
C GLU A 526 19.79 -22.47 16.25
N GLU A 527 20.39 -21.27 16.25
CA GLU A 527 20.69 -20.48 17.46
C GLU A 527 19.43 -19.91 18.15
N SER A 528 18.31 -19.77 17.42
CA SER A 528 17.06 -19.17 17.91
C SER A 528 15.96 -20.18 18.24
N VAL A 529 16.12 -21.45 17.86
CA VAL A 529 15.13 -22.51 18.09
C VAL A 529 14.80 -22.67 19.57
N SER A 530 15.81 -22.71 20.44
CA SER A 530 15.59 -22.85 21.89
C SER A 530 14.77 -21.69 22.47
N GLN A 531 14.94 -20.47 21.95
CA GLN A 531 14.13 -19.33 22.35
C GLN A 531 12.69 -19.47 21.85
N ALA A 532 12.50 -19.86 20.59
CA ALA A 532 11.18 -20.06 20.00
C ALA A 532 10.37 -21.15 20.75
N VAL A 533 11.01 -22.26 21.10
CA VAL A 533 10.42 -23.32 21.91
C VAL A 533 9.93 -22.75 23.24
N SER A 534 10.78 -22.00 23.95
CA SER A 534 10.40 -21.36 25.23
C SER A 534 9.22 -20.40 25.08
N GLU A 535 9.16 -19.62 23.99
CA GLU A 535 8.05 -18.71 23.71
C GLU A 535 6.72 -19.45 23.49
N PHE A 536 6.73 -20.56 22.74
CA PHE A 536 5.54 -21.38 22.54
C PHE A 536 5.09 -22.08 23.83
N GLU A 537 6.01 -22.58 24.65
CA GLU A 537 5.68 -23.13 25.97
C GLU A 537 5.01 -22.10 26.88
N LYS A 538 5.56 -20.89 26.93
CA LYS A 538 4.96 -19.77 27.67
C LYS A 538 3.57 -19.43 27.13
N LYS A 539 3.40 -19.45 25.81
CA LYS A 539 2.11 -19.16 25.16
C LYS A 539 1.04 -20.19 25.54
N ILE A 540 1.36 -21.49 25.50
CA ILE A 540 0.47 -22.57 25.94
C ILE A 540 0.10 -22.38 27.42
N ALA A 541 1.08 -22.12 28.29
CA ALA A 541 0.84 -21.88 29.71
C ALA A 541 -0.08 -20.67 29.96
N LYS A 542 0.09 -19.57 29.22
CA LYS A 542 -0.75 -18.36 29.34
C LYS A 542 -2.18 -18.60 28.90
N VAL A 543 -2.40 -19.34 27.81
CA VAL A 543 -3.76 -19.69 27.35
C VAL A 543 -4.44 -20.60 28.38
N LYS A 544 -3.72 -21.60 28.90
CA LYS A 544 -4.23 -22.51 29.94
C LYS A 544 -4.63 -21.77 31.21
N VAL A 545 -3.76 -20.89 31.74
CA VAL A 545 -4.09 -20.06 32.91
C VAL A 545 -5.30 -19.16 32.63
N SER A 546 -5.41 -18.59 31.43
CA SER A 546 -6.54 -17.74 31.06
C SER A 546 -7.86 -18.52 30.98
N GLN A 547 -7.85 -19.76 30.49
CA GLN A 547 -9.01 -20.66 30.53
C GLN A 547 -9.36 -21.06 31.97
N SER A 548 -8.38 -21.36 32.82
CA SER A 548 -8.60 -21.65 34.24
C SER A 548 -9.19 -20.46 35.00
N ILE A 549 -8.79 -19.23 34.69
CA ILE A 549 -9.39 -18.00 35.25
C ILE A 549 -10.86 -17.89 34.84
N ARG A 550 -11.17 -18.13 33.56
CA ARG A 550 -12.58 -18.10 33.08
C ARG A 550 -13.43 -19.15 33.78
N LYS A 551 -12.89 -20.36 33.98
CA LYS A 551 -13.57 -21.45 34.69
C LYS A 551 -13.82 -21.11 36.17
N ALA A 552 -12.77 -20.71 36.90
CA ALA A 552 -12.89 -20.32 38.31
C ALA A 552 -13.82 -19.12 38.52
N SER A 553 -13.82 -18.16 37.59
CA SER A 553 -14.74 -17.01 37.60
C SER A 553 -16.19 -17.43 37.36
N ALA A 554 -16.44 -18.45 36.53
CA ALA A 554 -17.78 -18.98 36.30
C ALA A 554 -18.29 -19.80 37.50
N GLU A 555 -17.38 -20.42 38.26
CA GLU A 555 -17.66 -21.20 39.47
C GLU A 555 -17.74 -20.33 40.74
N GLY A 556 -17.43 -19.03 40.65
CA GLY A 556 -17.51 -18.08 41.77
C GLY A 556 -16.33 -18.14 42.76
N ASP A 557 -15.26 -18.86 42.45
CA ASP A 557 -14.08 -19.02 43.31
C ASP A 557 -13.09 -17.85 43.13
N MET A 558 -13.35 -16.77 43.86
CA MET A 558 -12.54 -15.55 43.79
C MET A 558 -11.13 -15.70 44.38
N GLU A 559 -10.90 -16.66 45.27
CA GLU A 559 -9.56 -16.92 45.81
C GLU A 559 -8.67 -17.57 44.74
N MET A 560 -9.21 -18.55 44.01
CA MET A 560 -8.53 -19.21 42.91
C MET A 560 -8.28 -18.26 41.74
N VAL A 561 -9.24 -17.39 41.39
CA VAL A 561 -9.06 -16.34 40.37
C VAL A 561 -7.86 -15.45 40.70
N ASN A 562 -7.77 -14.94 41.93
CA ASN A 562 -6.67 -14.07 42.34
C ASN A 562 -5.31 -14.78 42.32
N ARG A 563 -5.27 -16.06 42.71
CA ARG A 563 -4.07 -16.90 42.64
C ARG A 563 -3.61 -17.11 41.20
N LEU A 564 -4.54 -17.36 40.28
CA LEU A 564 -4.25 -17.57 38.86
C LEU A 564 -3.84 -16.28 38.15
N ILE A 565 -4.38 -15.12 38.54
CA ILE A 565 -3.95 -13.80 38.03
C ILE A 565 -2.48 -13.53 38.39
N ARG A 566 -2.08 -13.80 39.63
CA ARG A 566 -0.66 -13.67 40.05
C ARG A 566 0.24 -14.61 39.26
N LYS A 567 -0.18 -15.88 39.09
CA LYS A 567 0.55 -16.86 38.27
C LYS A 567 0.68 -16.41 36.80
N LYS A 568 -0.31 -15.71 36.25
CA LYS A 568 -0.24 -15.13 34.90
C LYS A 568 0.76 -13.98 34.82
N GLN A 569 0.81 -13.11 35.83
CA GLN A 569 1.77 -12.00 35.92
C GLN A 569 3.22 -12.50 36.06
N ASP A 570 3.44 -13.60 36.79
CA ASP A 570 4.76 -14.23 36.91
C ASP A 570 5.25 -14.85 35.58
N LEU A 571 4.32 -15.22 34.69
CA LEU A 571 4.64 -15.68 33.33
C LEU A 571 4.91 -14.52 32.34
N ASP A 572 4.60 -13.27 32.73
CA ASP A 572 4.88 -12.07 31.94
C ASP A 572 6.22 -11.41 32.33
N SER A 573 6.75 -11.71 33.52
CA SER A 573 7.99 -11.14 34.07
C SER A 573 9.25 -11.99 33.87
N ARG A 574 9.11 -13.20 33.30
CA ARG A 574 10.18 -14.13 32.93
C ARG A 574 10.17 -14.39 31.43
#